data_AF-A0A4R6AAC0-F1
#
_entry.id   AF-A0A4R6AAC0-F1
#
_cell.length_a   1.000
_cell.length_b   1.000
_cell.length_c   1.000
_cell.angle_alpha   90.00
_cell.angle_beta   90.00
_cell.angle_gamma   90.00
#
_symmetry.space_group_name_H-M   'P 1'
#
loop_
_entity.id
_entity.type
_entity.pdbx_description
1 polymer ?
#
loop_
_entity_poly.entity_id
_entity_poly.type
_entity_poly.pdbx_seq_one_letter_code
_entity_poly.pdbx_strand_id
1 'polypeptide(L)'
;MKPVLSVSILALLAAGAAHAAANPECSEVSFSDVGWTDITTTTAVAKHVLEGLGYDVEVKVLSVPVTFASLGNDDIDVFLGNWLPSQTQAIQPYLDSGEIEQVAVNLDGTKYNLAVPTYTYEKGLQSYDDLAEFADELDQTIYGIEPGNEANAYIVGLTEQNAHGLGEFEVRESSEQGMLAQVRRAVDDEEDIVFLGWEPHPMNANFDLRYLEGGQDFFGGQGQVHTVTRKGFVEECPNVGELLKQMKFTLPMENEIMGKILDDGMDPDEAALEWLQANPGTVDPWLEGVTTLDGEPGLPAVKDALGL
;
A
#
# COMPACT_ATOMS: atom_id res chain seq x y z
N MET A 1 -19.01 21.40 78.28
CA MET A 1 -17.96 20.44 77.86
C MET A 1 -18.56 19.54 76.79
N LYS A 2 -17.83 19.29 75.69
CA LYS A 2 -18.20 18.43 74.55
C LYS A 2 -18.49 16.97 75.01
N PRO A 3 -19.18 16.14 74.21
CA PRO A 3 -18.51 15.49 73.08
C PRO A 3 -19.23 15.69 71.75
N VAL A 4 -18.40 15.77 70.71
CA VAL A 4 -18.76 15.83 69.29
C VAL A 4 -18.82 14.39 68.79
N LEU A 5 -19.93 13.99 68.17
CA LEU A 5 -20.06 12.72 67.44
C LEU A 5 -19.40 12.90 66.07
N SER A 6 -18.27 12.23 65.83
CA SER A 6 -17.70 12.08 64.50
C SER A 6 -18.43 10.96 63.75
N VAL A 7 -19.20 11.31 62.72
CA VAL A 7 -19.70 10.38 61.72
C VAL A 7 -18.70 10.39 60.57
N SER A 8 -17.88 9.34 60.46
CA SER A 8 -17.04 9.11 59.29
C SER A 8 -17.90 8.56 58.15
N ILE A 9 -18.19 9.40 57.16
CA ILE A 9 -18.77 8.97 55.88
C ILE A 9 -17.62 8.39 55.05
N LEU A 10 -17.67 7.08 54.83
CA LEU A 10 -16.81 6.38 53.89
C LEU A 10 -17.35 6.65 52.48
N ALA A 11 -16.79 7.65 51.79
CA ALA A 11 -17.09 7.90 50.38
C ALA A 11 -16.40 6.81 49.52
N LEU A 12 -17.18 5.86 49.01
CA LEU A 12 -16.74 5.02 47.91
C LEU A 12 -16.60 5.91 46.66
N LEU A 13 -15.36 6.24 46.30
CA LEU A 13 -15.03 6.71 44.96
C LEU A 13 -15.18 5.51 44.00
N ALA A 14 -16.36 5.37 43.41
CA ALA A 14 -16.48 4.61 42.18
C ALA A 14 -15.77 5.41 41.08
N ALA A 15 -14.50 5.10 40.85
CA ALA A 15 -13.83 5.46 39.61
C ALA A 15 -14.46 4.61 38.50
N GLY A 16 -15.58 5.08 37.96
CA GLY A 16 -15.96 4.64 36.62
C GLY A 16 -14.84 5.08 35.69
N ALA A 17 -14.28 4.15 34.92
CA ALA A 17 -13.48 4.51 33.77
C ALA A 17 -14.36 5.44 32.94
N ALA A 18 -14.00 6.72 32.87
CA ALA A 18 -14.55 7.59 31.86
C ALA A 18 -13.98 7.02 30.55
N HIS A 19 -14.78 6.21 29.85
CA HIS A 19 -14.56 5.92 28.45
C HIS A 19 -14.40 7.28 27.77
N ALA A 20 -13.16 7.59 27.37
CA ALA A 20 -12.93 8.73 26.52
C ALA A 20 -13.69 8.44 25.24
N ALA A 21 -14.84 9.08 25.06
CA ALA A 21 -15.55 9.05 23.79
C ALA A 21 -14.54 9.45 22.70
N ALA A 22 -14.51 8.70 21.60
CA ALA A 22 -13.64 9.01 20.48
C ALA A 22 -13.78 10.49 20.10
N ASN A 23 -12.67 11.14 19.77
CA ASN A 23 -12.70 12.49 19.21
C ASN A 23 -13.65 12.45 18.00
N PRO A 24 -14.72 13.26 17.93
CA PRO A 24 -15.64 13.25 16.78
C PRO A 24 -14.95 13.51 15.44
N GLU A 25 -13.79 14.16 15.46
CA GLU A 25 -12.95 14.37 14.26
C GLU A 25 -12.29 13.08 13.75
N CYS A 26 -12.28 12.00 14.54
CA CYS A 26 -11.71 10.71 14.17
C CYS A 26 -12.77 9.68 13.72
N SER A 27 -14.05 10.06 13.59
CA SER A 27 -15.10 9.11 13.18
C SER A 27 -15.02 8.71 11.72
N GLU A 28 -14.46 9.59 10.89
CA GLU A 28 -14.15 9.35 9.48
C GLU A 28 -12.63 9.20 9.33
N VAL A 29 -12.18 8.20 8.57
CA VAL A 29 -10.77 7.99 8.24
C VAL A 29 -10.62 8.00 6.73
N SER A 30 -9.84 8.94 6.22
CA SER A 30 -9.62 9.10 4.79
C SER A 30 -8.31 8.46 4.32
N PHE A 31 -8.39 7.63 3.29
CA PHE A 31 -7.27 6.92 2.69
C PHE A 31 -6.99 7.44 1.28
N SER A 32 -5.73 7.36 0.87
CA SER A 32 -5.36 7.39 -0.54
C SER A 32 -5.15 5.97 -1.09
N ASP A 33 -5.71 5.73 -2.26
CA ASP A 33 -5.47 4.57 -3.11
C ASP A 33 -4.89 5.06 -4.46
N VAL A 34 -3.77 4.51 -4.92
CA VAL A 34 -3.17 4.93 -6.20
C VAL A 34 -3.80 4.21 -7.40
N GLY A 35 -4.56 3.14 -7.15
CA GLY A 35 -5.23 2.33 -8.16
C GLY A 35 -4.44 1.11 -8.64
N TRP A 36 -3.34 0.78 -7.96
CA TRP A 36 -2.66 -0.51 -8.14
C TRP A 36 -3.38 -1.59 -7.33
N THR A 37 -3.42 -2.81 -7.85
CA THR A 37 -4.25 -3.86 -7.24
C THR A 37 -3.78 -4.22 -5.83
N ASP A 38 -2.48 -4.09 -5.51
CA ASP A 38 -1.92 -4.31 -4.16
C ASP A 38 -2.38 -3.24 -3.15
N ILE A 39 -2.32 -1.95 -3.51
CA ILE A 39 -2.79 -0.88 -2.62
C ILE A 39 -4.31 -0.88 -2.48
N THR A 40 -5.06 -1.18 -3.54
CA THR A 40 -6.51 -1.35 -3.47
C THR A 40 -6.87 -2.53 -2.56
N THR A 41 -6.12 -3.64 -2.63
CA THR A 41 -6.28 -4.81 -1.74
C THR A 41 -6.08 -4.43 -0.27
N THR A 42 -4.95 -3.80 0.06
CA THR A 42 -4.61 -3.47 1.46
C THR A 42 -5.54 -2.40 2.03
N THR A 43 -5.96 -1.43 1.22
CA THR A 43 -6.92 -0.38 1.59
C THR A 43 -8.32 -0.95 1.79
N ALA A 44 -8.80 -1.85 0.93
CA ALA A 44 -10.08 -2.53 1.09
C ALA A 44 -10.11 -3.39 2.37
N VAL A 45 -9.02 -4.10 2.69
CA VAL A 45 -8.90 -4.85 3.95
C VAL A 45 -8.94 -3.91 5.16
N ALA A 46 -8.20 -2.81 5.13
CA ALA A 46 -8.21 -1.81 6.21
C ALA A 46 -9.62 -1.22 6.41
N LYS A 47 -10.30 -0.91 5.30
CA LYS A 47 -11.67 -0.41 5.27
C LYS A 47 -12.64 -1.37 5.97
N HIS A 48 -12.66 -2.66 5.61
CA HIS A 48 -13.55 -3.64 6.26
C HIS A 48 -13.32 -3.74 7.78
N VAL A 49 -12.05 -3.67 8.22
CA VAL A 49 -11.73 -3.70 9.65
C VAL A 49 -12.21 -2.42 10.35
N LEU A 50 -11.98 -1.24 9.76
CA LEU A 50 -12.40 0.05 10.32
C LEU A 50 -13.92 0.20 10.35
N GLU A 51 -14.62 -0.18 9.29
CA GLU A 51 -16.09 -0.18 9.23
C GLU A 51 -16.68 -1.16 10.25
N GLY A 52 -16.05 -2.32 10.45
CA GLY A 52 -16.41 -3.26 11.53
C GLY A 52 -16.18 -2.71 12.95
N LEU A 53 -15.31 -1.72 13.10
CA LEU A 53 -15.11 -0.95 14.34
C LEU A 53 -16.08 0.23 14.46
N GLY A 54 -16.90 0.50 13.45
CA GLY A 54 -17.90 1.57 13.42
C GLY A 54 -17.37 2.91 12.92
N TYR A 55 -16.21 2.95 12.26
CA TYR A 55 -15.70 4.14 11.59
C TYR A 55 -16.28 4.27 10.17
N ASP A 56 -16.45 5.51 9.72
CA ASP A 56 -16.68 5.82 8.31
C ASP A 56 -15.32 5.86 7.58
N VAL A 57 -15.23 5.30 6.38
CA VAL A 57 -13.98 5.27 5.61
C VAL A 57 -14.20 5.90 4.25
N GLU A 58 -13.43 6.94 3.94
CA GLU A 58 -13.37 7.55 2.61
C GLU A 58 -12.09 7.09 1.90
N VAL A 59 -12.20 6.61 0.67
CA VAL A 59 -11.03 6.26 -0.15
C VAL A 59 -10.99 7.18 -1.37
N LYS A 60 -9.88 7.90 -1.54
CA LYS A 60 -9.64 8.79 -2.67
C LYS A 60 -8.60 8.18 -3.60
N VAL A 61 -8.91 8.14 -4.89
CA VAL A 61 -7.95 7.67 -5.90
C VAL A 61 -7.04 8.81 -6.32
N LEU A 62 -5.76 8.76 -5.95
CA LEU A 62 -4.79 9.85 -6.13
C LEU A 62 -3.45 9.31 -6.67
N SER A 63 -2.76 10.05 -7.54
CA SER A 63 -1.38 9.71 -7.88
C SER A 63 -0.45 9.90 -6.68
N VAL A 64 0.71 9.23 -6.68
CA VAL A 64 1.67 9.32 -5.55
C VAL A 64 2.04 10.77 -5.18
N PRO A 65 2.36 11.69 -6.12
CA PRO A 65 2.69 13.06 -5.76
C PRO A 65 1.52 13.79 -5.10
N VAL A 66 0.28 13.51 -5.53
CA VAL A 66 -0.93 14.10 -4.94
C VAL A 66 -1.20 13.49 -3.58
N THR A 67 -0.98 12.18 -3.40
CA THR A 67 -1.07 11.51 -2.10
C THR A 67 -0.18 12.17 -1.05
N PHE A 68 1.11 12.36 -1.33
CA PHE A 68 2.01 13.01 -0.37
C PHE A 68 1.66 14.48 -0.13
N ALA A 69 1.27 15.22 -1.18
CA ALA A 69 0.80 16.58 -1.01
C ALA A 69 -0.47 16.67 -0.15
N SER A 70 -1.43 15.76 -0.34
CA SER A 70 -2.68 15.72 0.42
C SER A 70 -2.45 15.30 1.87
N LEU A 71 -1.54 14.37 2.16
CA LEU A 71 -1.15 14.06 3.55
C LEU A 71 -0.51 15.29 4.22
N GLY A 72 0.42 15.97 3.52
CA GLY A 72 1.07 17.16 4.05
C GLY A 72 0.13 18.35 4.27
N ASN A 73 -0.96 18.42 3.49
CA ASN A 73 -1.98 19.47 3.59
C ASN A 73 -3.16 19.11 4.51
N ASP A 74 -3.16 17.94 5.17
CA ASP A 74 -4.26 17.49 6.03
C ASP A 74 -5.58 17.24 5.24
N ASP A 75 -5.48 16.91 3.94
CA ASP A 75 -6.63 16.59 3.07
C ASP A 75 -6.99 15.08 3.08
N ILE A 76 -6.04 14.24 3.52
CA ILE A 76 -6.20 12.80 3.77
C ILE A 76 -5.43 12.37 5.02
N ASP A 77 -5.85 11.26 5.63
CA ASP A 77 -5.27 10.78 6.90
C ASP A 77 -4.18 9.74 6.70
N VAL A 78 -4.42 8.74 5.84
CA VAL A 78 -3.63 7.51 5.77
C VAL A 78 -3.25 7.14 4.34
N PHE A 79 -2.02 6.64 4.17
CA PHE A 79 -1.59 5.95 2.96
C PHE A 79 -0.85 4.66 3.33
N LEU A 80 -1.33 3.53 2.80
CA LEU A 80 -0.76 2.21 3.07
C LEU A 80 0.30 1.78 2.04
N GLY A 81 0.53 2.58 0.99
CA GLY A 81 1.31 2.18 -0.19
C GLY A 81 2.65 2.90 -0.34
N ASN A 82 3.33 3.28 0.75
CA ASN A 82 4.64 3.92 0.63
C ASN A 82 5.73 2.87 0.36
N TRP A 83 6.09 2.69 -0.92
CA TRP A 83 7.06 1.70 -1.40
C TRP A 83 8.50 2.22 -1.29
N LEU A 84 9.29 1.63 -0.39
CA LEU A 84 10.70 1.97 -0.20
C LEU A 84 11.61 0.84 -0.75
N PRO A 85 12.72 1.19 -1.43
CA PRO A 85 13.33 2.52 -1.52
C PRO A 85 12.83 3.43 -2.67
N SER A 86 12.02 2.94 -3.60
CA SER A 86 11.66 3.67 -4.83
C SER A 86 11.02 5.04 -4.59
N GLN A 87 10.26 5.20 -3.51
CA GLN A 87 9.58 6.46 -3.16
C GLN A 87 10.36 7.36 -2.19
N THR A 88 11.60 6.97 -1.82
CA THR A 88 12.41 7.73 -0.85
C THR A 88 12.54 9.21 -1.25
N GLN A 89 12.86 9.48 -2.52
CA GLN A 89 13.05 10.86 -2.98
C GLN A 89 11.77 11.71 -2.91
N ALA A 90 10.61 11.08 -3.11
CA ALA A 90 9.32 11.76 -3.09
C ALA A 90 8.84 12.05 -1.66
N ILE A 91 9.00 11.10 -0.73
CA ILE A 91 8.49 11.22 0.64
C ILE A 91 9.46 11.94 1.60
N GLN A 92 10.78 11.82 1.40
CA GLN A 92 11.77 12.33 2.36
C GLN A 92 11.60 13.81 2.73
N PRO A 93 11.28 14.74 1.81
CA PRO A 93 11.06 16.14 2.17
C PRO A 93 9.93 16.33 3.20
N TYR A 94 8.87 15.52 3.12
CA TYR A 94 7.72 15.56 4.03
C TYR A 94 8.03 14.92 5.38
N LEU A 95 8.88 13.89 5.39
CA LEU A 95 9.37 13.29 6.64
C LEU A 95 10.31 14.27 7.36
N ASP A 96 11.19 14.95 6.63
CA ASP A 96 12.15 15.92 7.17
C ASP A 96 11.45 17.17 7.74
N SER A 97 10.37 17.63 7.10
CA SER A 97 9.54 18.73 7.60
C SER A 97 8.60 18.32 8.75
N GLY A 98 8.35 17.01 8.89
CA GLY A 98 7.37 16.46 9.82
C GLY A 98 5.93 16.80 9.43
N GLU A 99 5.66 16.86 8.13
CA GLU A 99 4.31 16.97 7.55
C GLU A 99 3.67 15.59 7.35
N ILE A 100 4.49 14.56 7.15
CA ILE A 100 4.09 13.15 7.08
C ILE A 100 4.84 12.37 8.16
N GLU A 101 4.15 11.40 8.75
CA GLU A 101 4.71 10.51 9.77
C GLU A 101 4.66 9.06 9.30
N GLN A 102 5.77 8.34 9.48
CA GLN A 102 5.84 6.91 9.20
C GLN A 102 5.41 6.12 10.43
N VAL A 103 4.36 5.32 10.28
CA VAL A 103 3.72 4.59 11.40
C VAL A 103 4.31 3.20 11.56
N ALA A 104 4.43 2.47 10.44
CA ALA A 104 4.75 1.05 10.45
C ALA A 104 5.27 0.58 9.09
N VAL A 105 6.19 -0.39 9.09
CA VAL A 105 6.41 -1.29 7.94
C VAL A 105 5.22 -2.23 7.87
N ASN A 106 4.39 -2.18 6.84
CA ASN A 106 3.21 -3.04 6.73
C ASN A 106 3.47 -4.28 5.85
N LEU A 107 4.49 -4.27 4.99
CA LEU A 107 4.89 -5.41 4.17
C LEU A 107 6.42 -5.45 4.01
N ASP A 108 6.97 -6.66 4.07
CA ASP A 108 8.40 -6.94 3.88
C ASP A 108 8.62 -7.87 2.68
N GLY A 109 9.80 -7.75 2.07
CA GLY A 109 10.27 -8.71 1.07
C GLY A 109 9.72 -8.45 -0.34
N THR A 110 9.30 -7.22 -0.62
CA THR A 110 8.84 -6.85 -1.95
C THR A 110 9.99 -6.80 -2.94
N LYS A 111 9.68 -6.90 -4.23
CA LYS A 111 10.60 -6.60 -5.33
C LYS A 111 9.95 -5.62 -6.27
N TYR A 112 10.73 -4.74 -6.88
CA TYR A 112 10.24 -3.83 -7.91
C TYR A 112 11.40 -3.53 -8.85
N ASN A 113 11.26 -3.72 -10.16
CA ASN A 113 12.32 -3.47 -11.14
C ASN A 113 11.75 -3.53 -12.58
N LEU A 114 12.58 -3.28 -13.59
CA LEU A 114 12.26 -3.70 -14.95
C LEU A 114 12.26 -5.23 -15.07
N ALA A 115 11.27 -5.73 -15.80
CA ALA A 115 11.06 -7.13 -16.09
C ALA A 115 10.82 -7.34 -17.59
N VAL A 116 11.13 -8.54 -18.06
CA VAL A 116 10.94 -9.00 -19.43
C VAL A 116 10.40 -10.44 -19.41
N PRO A 117 9.72 -10.91 -20.45
CA PRO A 117 9.39 -12.33 -20.59
C PRO A 117 10.65 -13.20 -20.60
N THR A 118 10.56 -14.42 -20.10
CA THR A 118 11.70 -15.34 -20.02
C THR A 118 12.33 -15.61 -21.39
N TYR A 119 11.54 -15.66 -22.48
CA TYR A 119 12.09 -15.82 -23.82
C TYR A 119 12.96 -14.62 -24.26
N THR A 120 12.57 -13.39 -23.89
CA THR A 120 13.35 -12.18 -24.17
C THR A 120 14.64 -12.17 -23.34
N TYR A 121 14.55 -12.59 -22.07
CA TYR A 121 15.72 -12.74 -21.21
C TYR A 121 16.73 -13.77 -21.76
N GLU A 122 16.24 -14.92 -22.22
CA GLU A 122 17.06 -15.99 -22.79
C GLU A 122 17.67 -15.63 -24.15
N LYS A 123 17.07 -14.68 -24.90
CA LYS A 123 17.68 -14.09 -26.11
C LYS A 123 18.90 -13.23 -25.79
N GLY A 124 19.02 -12.70 -24.57
CA GLY A 124 20.18 -11.92 -24.13
C GLY A 124 19.85 -10.63 -23.38
N LEU A 125 18.57 -10.23 -23.29
CA LEU A 125 18.18 -9.02 -22.57
C LEU A 125 18.11 -9.30 -21.05
N GLN A 126 19.26 -9.21 -20.37
CA GLN A 126 19.40 -9.64 -18.97
C GLN A 126 19.69 -8.48 -18.01
N SER A 127 20.11 -7.34 -18.54
CA SER A 127 20.45 -6.16 -17.79
C SER A 127 20.01 -4.88 -18.51
N TYR A 128 20.06 -3.76 -17.80
CA TYR A 128 19.79 -2.45 -18.38
C TYR A 128 20.79 -2.09 -19.50
N ASP A 129 22.03 -2.58 -19.41
CA ASP A 129 23.07 -2.37 -20.43
C ASP A 129 22.74 -3.07 -21.76
N ASP A 130 21.88 -4.10 -21.74
CA ASP A 130 21.49 -4.86 -22.93
C ASP A 130 20.31 -4.21 -23.69
N LEU A 131 19.58 -3.28 -23.07
CA LEU A 131 18.35 -2.68 -23.64
C LEU A 131 18.58 -2.03 -25.00
N ALA A 132 19.70 -1.30 -25.16
CA ALA A 132 20.03 -0.64 -26.41
C ALA A 132 20.31 -1.63 -27.56
N GLU A 133 20.69 -2.87 -27.26
CA GLU A 133 20.90 -3.91 -28.28
C GLU A 133 19.59 -4.49 -28.80
N PHE A 134 18.50 -4.35 -28.04
CA PHE A 134 17.13 -4.80 -28.37
C PHE A 134 16.23 -3.63 -28.82
N ALA A 135 16.82 -2.50 -29.22
CA ALA A 135 16.09 -1.27 -29.54
C ALA A 135 15.02 -1.46 -30.62
N ASP A 136 15.34 -2.21 -31.69
CA ASP A 136 14.41 -2.47 -32.79
C ASP A 136 13.30 -3.45 -32.35
N GLU A 137 13.64 -4.49 -31.58
CA GLU A 137 12.69 -5.50 -31.09
C GLU A 137 11.71 -4.94 -30.04
N LEU A 138 12.13 -3.96 -29.25
CA LEU A 138 11.31 -3.30 -28.23
C LEU A 138 10.55 -2.08 -28.76
N ASP A 139 10.66 -1.76 -30.06
CA ASP A 139 10.20 -0.50 -30.64
C ASP A 139 10.66 0.72 -29.82
N GLN A 140 11.86 0.63 -29.24
CA GLN A 140 12.46 1.62 -28.35
C GLN A 140 11.51 2.08 -27.22
N THR A 141 10.66 1.18 -26.71
CA THR A 141 9.64 1.52 -25.73
C THR A 141 9.82 0.72 -24.44
N ILE A 142 9.79 1.42 -23.31
CA ILE A 142 9.69 0.82 -21.97
C ILE A 142 8.30 1.11 -21.42
N TYR A 143 7.56 0.07 -21.03
CA TYR A 143 6.19 0.21 -20.55
C TYR A 143 6.16 0.48 -19.04
N GLY A 144 5.77 1.70 -18.70
CA GLY A 144 5.54 2.13 -17.33
C GLY A 144 4.05 2.03 -16.93
N ILE A 145 3.76 2.53 -15.73
CA ILE A 145 2.39 2.61 -15.18
C ILE A 145 1.90 4.06 -15.23
N GLU A 146 1.19 4.57 -14.23
CA GLU A 146 0.60 5.90 -14.25
C GLU A 146 1.64 7.03 -14.22
N PRO A 147 1.34 8.18 -14.87
CA PRO A 147 2.14 9.38 -14.75
C PRO A 147 2.28 9.83 -13.29
N GLY A 148 3.51 10.15 -12.90
CA GLY A 148 3.85 10.52 -11.53
C GLY A 148 4.37 9.37 -10.67
N ASN A 149 4.42 8.14 -11.20
CA ASN A 149 5.14 7.04 -10.56
C ASN A 149 6.66 7.31 -10.55
N GLU A 150 7.31 7.06 -9.42
CA GLU A 150 8.74 7.33 -9.25
C GLU A 150 9.62 6.47 -10.16
N ALA A 151 9.20 5.25 -10.48
CA ALA A 151 9.96 4.39 -11.39
C ALA A 151 9.89 4.87 -12.84
N ASN A 152 8.73 5.37 -13.30
CA ASN A 152 8.63 6.02 -14.60
C ASN A 152 9.58 7.21 -14.67
N ALA A 153 9.57 8.09 -13.67
CA ALA A 153 10.43 9.26 -13.61
C ALA A 153 11.92 8.89 -13.60
N TYR A 154 12.30 7.84 -12.88
CA TYR A 154 13.67 7.31 -12.88
C TYR A 154 14.10 6.85 -14.28
N ILE A 155 13.27 6.04 -14.95
CA ILE A 155 13.60 5.52 -16.29
C ILE A 155 13.64 6.66 -17.31
N VAL A 156 12.72 7.62 -17.26
CA VAL A 156 12.79 8.85 -18.08
C VAL A 156 14.11 9.59 -17.84
N GLY A 157 14.56 9.69 -16.58
CA GLY A 157 15.85 10.26 -16.26
C GLY A 157 17.03 9.51 -16.92
N LEU A 158 16.95 8.18 -17.05
CA LEU A 158 17.96 7.38 -17.75
C LEU A 158 17.95 7.68 -19.27
N THR A 159 16.78 7.82 -19.89
CA THR A 159 16.68 8.16 -21.32
C THR A 159 17.22 9.57 -21.59
N GLU A 160 16.85 10.57 -20.79
CA GLU A 160 17.36 11.95 -20.93
C GLU A 160 18.89 12.06 -20.79
N GLN A 161 19.47 11.21 -19.95
CA GLN A 161 20.92 11.15 -19.73
C GLN A 161 21.65 10.27 -20.75
N ASN A 162 20.91 9.59 -21.64
CA ASN A 162 21.41 8.52 -22.51
C ASN A 162 22.23 7.48 -21.70
N ALA A 163 21.81 7.21 -20.47
CA ALA A 163 22.39 6.15 -19.66
C ALA A 163 22.05 4.80 -20.31
N HIS A 164 22.97 3.84 -20.27
CA HIS A 164 22.80 2.52 -20.89
C HIS A 164 22.46 2.57 -22.41
N GLY A 165 22.71 3.70 -23.09
CA GLY A 165 22.35 3.87 -24.50
C GLY A 165 20.87 4.14 -24.77
N LEU A 166 20.09 4.50 -23.74
CA LEU A 166 18.63 4.66 -23.81
C LEU A 166 18.16 6.01 -24.37
N GLY A 167 19.03 6.81 -24.99
CA GLY A 167 18.73 8.20 -25.40
C GLY A 167 17.57 8.35 -26.38
N GLU A 168 17.24 7.29 -27.11
CA GLU A 168 16.16 7.27 -28.09
C GLU A 168 14.95 6.43 -27.60
N PHE A 169 15.01 5.87 -26.38
CA PHE A 169 13.88 5.15 -25.81
C PHE A 169 12.82 6.10 -25.26
N GLU A 170 11.56 5.71 -25.39
CA GLU A 170 10.41 6.36 -24.78
C GLU A 170 9.88 5.51 -23.61
N VAL A 171 9.53 6.17 -22.50
CA VAL A 171 8.77 5.52 -21.41
C VAL A 171 7.29 5.74 -21.66
N ARG A 172 6.58 4.66 -21.98
CA ARG A 172 5.15 4.72 -22.26
C ARG A 172 4.35 4.57 -20.97
N GLU A 173 3.84 5.71 -20.50
CA GLU A 173 3.01 5.78 -19.30
C GLU A 173 1.54 5.45 -19.60
N SER A 174 0.89 4.69 -18.72
CA SER A 174 -0.53 4.37 -18.78
C SER A 174 -1.13 4.15 -17.38
N SER A 175 -1.24 2.90 -16.95
CA SER A 175 -1.61 2.44 -15.60
C SER A 175 -1.11 1.00 -15.44
N GLU A 176 -1.20 0.42 -14.24
CA GLU A 176 -0.97 -1.02 -14.05
C GLU A 176 -1.74 -1.85 -15.10
N GLN A 177 -3.05 -1.59 -15.24
CA GLN A 177 -3.91 -2.38 -16.12
C GLN A 177 -3.57 -2.15 -17.60
N GLY A 178 -3.23 -0.90 -17.97
CA GLY A 178 -2.79 -0.55 -19.31
C GLY A 178 -1.48 -1.26 -19.69
N MET A 179 -0.50 -1.25 -18.78
CA MET A 179 0.77 -1.95 -18.93
C MET A 179 0.58 -3.46 -19.04
N LEU A 180 -0.17 -4.08 -18.12
CA LEU A 180 -0.45 -5.53 -18.14
C LEU A 180 -1.20 -5.97 -19.40
N ALA A 181 -2.08 -5.12 -19.94
CA ALA A 181 -2.75 -5.42 -21.20
C ALA A 181 -1.77 -5.49 -22.38
N GLN A 182 -0.75 -4.62 -22.43
CA GLN A 182 0.31 -4.68 -23.43
C GLN A 182 1.22 -5.89 -23.22
N VAL A 183 1.60 -6.19 -21.97
CA VAL A 183 2.38 -7.38 -21.63
C VAL A 183 1.65 -8.65 -22.08
N ARG A 184 0.36 -8.79 -21.76
CA ARG A 184 -0.42 -9.95 -22.19
C ARG A 184 -0.41 -10.10 -23.72
N ARG A 185 -0.63 -9.00 -24.45
CA ARG A 185 -0.61 -9.02 -25.91
C ARG A 185 0.76 -9.44 -26.46
N ALA A 186 1.82 -8.82 -25.98
CA ALA A 186 3.18 -9.13 -26.42
C ALA A 186 3.55 -10.59 -26.13
N VAL A 187 3.20 -11.09 -24.94
CA VAL A 187 3.43 -12.50 -24.55
C VAL A 187 2.61 -13.46 -25.41
N ASP A 188 1.34 -13.16 -25.69
CA ASP A 188 0.46 -13.98 -26.55
C ASP A 188 1.00 -14.06 -28.00
N ASP A 189 1.62 -12.98 -28.48
CA ASP A 189 2.21 -12.87 -29.82
C ASP A 189 3.73 -13.25 -29.87
N GLU A 190 4.32 -13.67 -28.73
CA GLU A 190 5.77 -13.92 -28.55
C GLU A 190 6.69 -12.73 -28.95
N GLU A 191 6.19 -11.50 -28.82
CA GLU A 191 6.91 -10.25 -29.08
C GLU A 191 7.76 -9.83 -27.86
N ASP A 192 8.93 -9.24 -28.11
CA ASP A 192 9.79 -8.78 -27.02
C ASP A 192 9.21 -7.53 -26.35
N ILE A 193 9.23 -7.50 -25.02
CA ILE A 193 8.72 -6.36 -24.24
C ILE A 193 9.51 -6.19 -22.94
N VAL A 194 9.69 -4.93 -22.53
CA VAL A 194 10.24 -4.54 -21.23
C VAL A 194 9.26 -3.63 -20.51
N PHE A 195 9.03 -3.91 -19.24
CA PHE A 195 8.00 -3.25 -18.43
C PHE A 195 8.36 -3.22 -16.95
N LEU A 196 7.65 -2.40 -16.17
CA LEU A 196 7.77 -2.40 -14.72
C LEU A 196 7.11 -3.66 -14.12
N GLY A 197 7.86 -4.47 -13.38
CA GLY A 197 7.35 -5.64 -12.66
C GLY A 197 7.63 -5.55 -11.16
N TRP A 198 6.77 -6.17 -10.34
CA TRP A 198 6.93 -6.19 -8.89
C TRP A 198 6.38 -7.45 -8.23
N GLU A 199 6.79 -7.68 -6.98
CA GLU A 199 6.27 -8.69 -6.06
C GLU A 199 5.84 -8.00 -4.75
N PRO A 200 4.65 -8.30 -4.19
CA PRO A 200 3.69 -9.31 -4.66
C PRO A 200 2.87 -8.79 -5.85
N HIS A 201 2.58 -9.66 -6.82
CA HIS A 201 1.62 -9.39 -7.89
C HIS A 201 1.32 -10.68 -8.70
N PRO A 202 0.06 -10.96 -9.10
CA PRO A 202 -0.31 -12.14 -9.89
C PRO A 202 0.43 -12.29 -11.22
N MET A 203 1.00 -11.20 -11.77
CA MET A 203 1.83 -11.25 -12.99
C MET A 203 2.93 -12.31 -12.91
N ASN A 204 3.54 -12.51 -11.73
CA ASN A 204 4.64 -13.46 -11.52
C ASN A 204 4.20 -14.93 -11.62
N ALA A 205 2.89 -15.19 -11.54
CA ALA A 205 2.30 -16.51 -11.77
C ALA A 205 1.70 -16.62 -13.18
N ASN A 206 1.12 -15.52 -13.68
CA ASN A 206 0.40 -15.48 -14.95
C ASN A 206 1.30 -15.41 -16.17
N PHE A 207 2.50 -14.86 -16.03
CA PHE A 207 3.49 -14.78 -17.09
C PHE A 207 4.83 -15.34 -16.57
N ASP A 208 5.59 -15.98 -17.45
CA ASP A 208 6.97 -16.39 -17.12
C ASP A 208 7.90 -15.20 -17.41
N LEU A 209 8.29 -14.48 -16.36
CA LEU A 209 9.15 -13.27 -16.42
C LEU A 209 10.49 -13.46 -15.72
N ARG A 210 11.43 -12.61 -16.09
CA ARG A 210 12.71 -12.38 -15.40
C ARG A 210 12.90 -10.88 -15.15
N TYR A 211 13.50 -10.56 -14.02
CA TYR A 211 13.88 -9.20 -13.66
C TYR A 211 15.28 -8.87 -14.18
N LEU A 212 15.46 -7.66 -14.71
CA LEU A 212 16.73 -7.22 -15.25
C LEU A 212 17.72 -6.78 -14.16
N GLU A 213 19.00 -7.01 -14.37
CA GLU A 213 20.08 -6.48 -13.52
C GLU A 213 20.45 -5.03 -13.90
N GLY A 214 20.98 -4.24 -12.96
CA GLY A 214 21.48 -2.88 -13.20
C GLY A 214 20.61 -1.76 -12.62
N GLY A 215 19.35 -2.05 -12.25
CA GLY A 215 18.43 -1.07 -11.65
C GLY A 215 18.57 -0.87 -10.13
N GLN A 216 19.47 -1.61 -9.46
CA GLN A 216 19.47 -1.73 -8.00
C GLN A 216 19.81 -0.42 -7.26
N ASP A 217 20.48 0.53 -7.90
CA ASP A 217 20.78 1.83 -7.29
C ASP A 217 19.50 2.63 -6.96
N PHE A 218 18.43 2.45 -7.75
CA PHE A 218 17.13 3.07 -7.52
C PHE A 218 16.14 2.10 -6.88
N PHE A 219 15.99 0.92 -7.46
CA PHE A 219 14.98 -0.07 -7.06
C PHE A 219 15.35 -0.83 -5.78
N GLY A 220 16.63 -0.88 -5.43
CA GLY A 220 17.14 -1.69 -4.33
C GLY A 220 17.14 -3.18 -4.64
N GLY A 221 17.18 -3.99 -3.57
CA GLY A 221 17.08 -5.45 -3.64
C GLY A 221 15.70 -5.93 -3.21
N GLN A 222 15.54 -6.20 -1.91
CA GLN A 222 14.23 -6.38 -1.30
C GLN A 222 13.76 -5.05 -0.70
N GLY A 223 12.51 -4.70 -0.99
CA GLY A 223 11.86 -3.50 -0.51
C GLY A 223 10.92 -3.76 0.66
N GLN A 224 10.29 -2.68 1.08
CA GLN A 224 9.27 -2.63 2.12
C GLN A 224 8.15 -1.70 1.69
N VAL A 225 6.93 -2.00 2.13
CA VAL A 225 5.81 -1.06 2.05
C VAL A 225 5.50 -0.55 3.45
N HIS A 226 5.29 0.74 3.56
CA HIS A 226 5.10 1.44 4.81
C HIS A 226 3.72 2.09 4.87
N THR A 227 3.11 2.01 6.05
CA THR A 227 1.97 2.85 6.43
C THR A 227 2.50 4.22 6.86
N VAL A 228 2.01 5.27 6.21
CA VAL A 228 2.30 6.65 6.55
C VAL A 228 1.01 7.43 6.77
N THR A 229 1.06 8.45 7.61
CA THR A 229 -0.09 9.29 7.94
C THR A 229 0.27 10.75 7.83
N ARG A 230 -0.75 11.61 7.75
CA ARG A 230 -0.56 13.05 8.02
C ARG A 230 0.00 13.25 9.43
N LYS A 231 0.63 14.39 9.64
CA LYS A 231 1.18 14.80 10.94
C LYS A 231 0.16 14.70 12.08
N GLY A 232 0.54 14.02 13.17
CA GLY A 232 -0.20 14.01 14.43
C GLY A 232 -1.43 13.11 14.45
N PHE A 233 -1.74 12.42 13.35
CA PHE A 233 -2.93 11.57 13.24
C PHE A 233 -2.97 10.47 14.29
N VAL A 234 -1.82 9.84 14.57
CA VAL A 234 -1.72 8.75 15.56
C VAL A 234 -1.96 9.24 16.98
N GLU A 235 -1.57 10.47 17.31
CA GLU A 235 -1.84 11.09 18.61
C GLU A 235 -3.28 11.60 18.73
N GLU A 236 -3.83 12.14 17.65
CA GLU A 236 -5.20 12.66 17.58
C GLU A 236 -6.24 11.53 17.64
N CYS A 237 -5.98 10.45 16.91
CA CYS A 237 -6.85 9.28 16.76
C CYS A 237 -6.14 8.00 17.28
N PRO A 238 -5.85 7.91 18.59
CA PRO A 238 -4.97 6.87 19.14
C PRO A 238 -5.48 5.44 18.96
N ASN A 239 -6.80 5.24 18.89
CA ASN A 239 -7.40 3.93 18.65
C ASN A 239 -7.13 3.44 17.22
N VAL A 240 -7.31 4.31 16.22
CA VAL A 240 -6.97 4.02 14.81
C VAL A 240 -5.46 3.92 14.64
N GLY A 241 -4.70 4.81 15.28
CA GLY A 241 -3.25 4.79 15.28
C GLY A 241 -2.67 3.48 15.83
N GLU A 242 -3.31 2.87 16.84
CA GLU A 242 -2.92 1.55 17.34
C GLU A 242 -3.20 0.45 16.29
N LEU A 243 -4.38 0.45 15.67
CA LEU A 243 -4.68 -0.46 14.56
C LEU A 243 -3.63 -0.36 13.44
N LEU A 244 -3.31 0.85 12.97
CA LEU A 244 -2.35 1.08 11.88
C LEU A 244 -0.93 0.59 12.21
N LYS A 245 -0.50 0.67 13.47
CA LYS A 245 0.81 0.12 13.91
C LYS A 245 0.84 -1.41 13.84
N GLN A 246 -0.29 -2.04 14.14
CA GLN A 246 -0.42 -3.49 14.24
C GLN A 246 -0.76 -4.16 12.90
N MET A 247 -1.39 -3.44 11.97
CA MET A 247 -1.72 -3.95 10.64
C MET A 247 -0.46 -4.26 9.84
N LYS A 248 -0.25 -5.56 9.60
CA LYS A 248 0.83 -6.13 8.80
C LYS A 248 0.25 -7.08 7.77
N PHE A 249 0.57 -6.87 6.51
CA PHE A 249 0.22 -7.72 5.40
C PHE A 249 1.32 -8.72 5.10
N THR A 250 1.02 -9.68 4.25
CA THR A 250 1.98 -10.69 3.80
C THR A 250 1.86 -10.89 2.31
N LEU A 251 2.98 -11.23 1.65
CA LEU A 251 2.99 -11.50 0.21
C LEU A 251 1.93 -12.55 -0.20
N PRO A 252 1.71 -13.65 0.54
CA PRO A 252 0.63 -14.60 0.20
C PRO A 252 -0.76 -13.99 0.31
N MET A 253 -1.05 -13.23 1.38
CA MET A 253 -2.35 -12.58 1.56
C MET A 253 -2.68 -11.64 0.40
N GLU A 254 -1.75 -10.75 0.06
CA GLU A 254 -1.98 -9.80 -1.03
C GLU A 254 -2.13 -10.52 -2.37
N ASN A 255 -1.27 -11.49 -2.69
CA ASN A 255 -1.39 -12.25 -3.95
C ASN A 255 -2.72 -13.01 -4.05
N GLU A 256 -3.21 -13.62 -2.97
CA GLU A 256 -4.47 -14.35 -2.98
C GLU A 256 -5.67 -13.44 -3.26
N ILE A 257 -5.71 -12.25 -2.65
CA ILE A 257 -6.79 -11.28 -2.90
C ILE A 257 -6.65 -10.66 -4.29
N MET A 258 -5.45 -10.24 -4.67
CA MET A 258 -5.18 -9.69 -6.01
C MET A 258 -5.52 -10.68 -7.12
N GLY A 259 -5.29 -11.98 -6.92
CA GLY A 259 -5.69 -13.03 -7.87
C GLY A 259 -7.19 -13.04 -8.11
N LYS A 260 -8.02 -12.91 -7.05
CA LYS A 260 -9.48 -12.80 -7.22
C LYS A 260 -9.88 -11.56 -8.00
N ILE A 261 -9.18 -10.44 -7.79
CA ILE A 261 -9.47 -9.18 -8.49
C ILE A 261 -9.08 -9.28 -9.97
N LEU A 262 -7.84 -9.67 -10.26
CA LEU A 262 -7.26 -9.62 -11.60
C LEU A 262 -7.62 -10.82 -12.48
N ASP A 263 -7.67 -12.02 -11.89
CA ASP A 263 -7.87 -13.27 -12.63
C ASP A 263 -9.35 -13.67 -12.67
N ASP A 264 -10.04 -13.55 -11.52
CA ASP A 264 -11.47 -13.89 -11.41
C ASP A 264 -12.39 -12.70 -11.71
N GLY A 265 -11.85 -11.46 -11.76
CA GLY A 265 -12.61 -10.25 -12.06
C GLY A 265 -13.54 -9.81 -10.91
N MET A 266 -13.23 -10.19 -9.68
CA MET A 266 -14.01 -9.85 -8.49
C MET A 266 -13.83 -8.38 -8.12
N ASP A 267 -14.87 -7.78 -7.55
CA ASP A 267 -14.77 -6.45 -6.95
C ASP A 267 -13.77 -6.47 -5.77
N PRO A 268 -12.87 -5.48 -5.63
CA PRO A 268 -11.87 -5.49 -4.56
C PRO A 268 -12.44 -5.53 -3.14
N ASP A 269 -13.55 -4.83 -2.87
CA ASP A 269 -14.18 -4.86 -1.55
C ASP A 269 -14.74 -6.26 -1.27
N GLU A 270 -15.38 -6.90 -2.26
CA GLU A 270 -15.88 -8.27 -2.14
C GLU A 270 -14.74 -9.28 -1.95
N ALA A 271 -13.65 -9.16 -2.71
CA ALA A 271 -12.50 -10.05 -2.64
C ALA A 271 -11.79 -9.98 -1.28
N ALA A 272 -11.60 -8.77 -0.74
CA ALA A 272 -11.05 -8.55 0.59
C ALA A 272 -11.96 -9.14 1.68
N LEU A 273 -13.27 -8.90 1.61
CA LEU A 273 -14.24 -9.45 2.56
C LEU A 273 -14.23 -10.99 2.56
N GLU A 274 -14.31 -11.58 1.37
CA GLU A 274 -14.32 -13.05 1.23
C GLU A 274 -13.02 -13.65 1.80
N TRP A 275 -11.88 -13.00 1.56
CA TRP A 275 -10.61 -13.46 2.11
C TRP A 275 -10.55 -13.34 3.64
N LEU A 276 -11.03 -12.23 4.21
CA LEU A 276 -11.12 -12.04 5.66
C LEU A 276 -12.04 -13.07 6.32
N GLN A 277 -13.15 -13.41 5.67
CA GLN A 277 -14.06 -14.47 6.13
C GLN A 277 -13.40 -15.85 6.11
N ALA A 278 -12.59 -16.13 5.08
CA ALA A 278 -11.85 -17.38 4.97
C ALA A 278 -10.65 -17.45 5.95
N ASN A 279 -10.12 -16.30 6.38
CA ASN A 279 -8.93 -16.17 7.22
C ASN A 279 -9.22 -15.34 8.49
N PRO A 280 -10.15 -15.77 9.35
CA PRO A 280 -10.67 -14.95 10.45
C PRO A 280 -9.65 -14.65 11.55
N GLY A 281 -8.55 -15.41 11.61
CA GLY A 281 -7.47 -15.20 12.58
C GLY A 281 -6.52 -14.06 12.22
N THR A 282 -6.59 -13.53 10.99
CA THR A 282 -5.69 -12.47 10.53
C THR A 282 -5.90 -11.16 11.31
N VAL A 283 -7.14 -10.85 11.68
CA VAL A 283 -7.48 -9.61 12.40
C VAL A 283 -7.18 -9.66 13.90
N ASP A 284 -6.98 -10.86 14.47
CA ASP A 284 -6.75 -11.05 15.91
C ASP A 284 -5.57 -10.19 16.42
N PRO A 285 -4.34 -10.28 15.86
CA PRO A 285 -3.22 -9.45 16.30
C PRO A 285 -3.37 -7.96 15.96
N TRP A 286 -4.16 -7.61 14.94
CA TRP A 286 -4.38 -6.21 14.54
C TRP A 286 -5.31 -5.47 15.50
N LEU A 287 -6.17 -6.23 16.19
CA LEU A 287 -7.21 -5.70 17.08
C LEU A 287 -6.87 -5.84 18.57
N GLU A 288 -5.64 -6.23 18.90
CA GLU A 288 -5.15 -6.22 20.28
C GLU A 288 -5.18 -4.78 20.82
N GLY A 289 -5.93 -4.55 21.91
CA GLY A 289 -6.06 -3.22 22.50
C GLY A 289 -6.89 -2.21 21.70
N VAL A 290 -7.42 -2.60 20.53
CA VAL A 290 -8.27 -1.74 19.68
C VAL A 290 -9.74 -1.91 20.08
N THR A 291 -10.44 -0.78 20.15
CA THR A 291 -11.87 -0.70 20.49
C THR A 291 -12.69 -0.21 19.32
N THR A 292 -14.02 -0.38 19.37
CA THR A 292 -14.93 0.28 18.43
C THR A 292 -14.94 1.79 18.66
N LEU A 293 -15.56 2.55 17.75
CA LEU A 293 -15.76 4.00 17.90
C LEU A 293 -16.45 4.36 19.24
N ASP A 294 -17.36 3.51 19.70
CA ASP A 294 -18.08 3.65 20.98
C ASP A 294 -17.30 3.11 22.20
N GLY A 295 -16.11 2.54 22.00
CA GLY A 295 -15.21 2.04 23.02
C GLY A 295 -15.51 0.62 23.52
N GLU A 296 -16.32 -0.15 22.80
CA GLU A 296 -16.52 -1.58 23.04
C GLU A 296 -15.31 -2.38 22.50
N PRO A 297 -15.09 -3.63 22.94
CA PRO A 297 -14.00 -4.45 22.41
C PRO A 297 -14.08 -4.59 20.88
N GLY A 298 -12.99 -4.27 20.17
CA GLY A 298 -13.00 -4.23 18.70
C GLY A 298 -13.09 -5.60 18.04
N LEU A 299 -12.35 -6.59 18.55
CA LEU A 299 -12.29 -7.93 17.93
C LEU A 299 -13.66 -8.61 17.77
N PRO A 300 -14.54 -8.66 18.80
CA PRO A 300 -15.89 -9.21 18.63
C PRO A 300 -16.74 -8.42 17.62
N ALA A 301 -16.64 -7.10 17.60
CA ALA A 301 -17.42 -6.25 16.70
C ALA A 301 -17.01 -6.46 15.23
N VAL A 302 -15.70 -6.48 14.95
CA VAL A 302 -15.18 -6.74 13.61
C VAL A 302 -15.56 -8.15 13.15
N LYS A 303 -15.47 -9.17 14.01
CA LYS A 303 -15.89 -10.53 13.63
C LYS A 303 -17.38 -10.61 13.30
N ASP A 304 -18.24 -9.96 14.07
CA ASP A 304 -19.68 -9.87 13.78
C ASP A 304 -19.94 -9.17 12.44
N ALA A 305 -19.28 -8.03 12.19
CA ALA A 305 -19.40 -7.28 10.94
C ALA A 305 -18.92 -8.09 9.71
N LEU A 306 -17.88 -8.91 9.87
CA LEU A 306 -17.39 -9.83 8.84
C LEU A 306 -18.29 -11.08 8.68
N GLY A 307 -19.27 -11.31 9.56
CA GLY A 307 -20.17 -12.47 9.53
C GLY A 307 -19.58 -13.77 10.09
N LEU A 308 -18.69 -13.66 11.08
CA LEU A 308 -17.92 -14.76 11.69
C LEU A 308 -18.42 -15.21 13.08
#